data_AF-A0A418FUA9-F1
#
_entry.id   AF-A0A418FUA9-F1
#
_cell.length_a   1.000
_cell.length_b   1.000
_cell.length_c   1.000
_cell.angle_alpha   90.00
_cell.angle_beta   90.00
_cell.angle_gamma   90.00
#
_symmetry.space_group_name_H-M   'P 1'
#
loop_
_entity.id
_entity.type
_entity.pdbx_description
1 polymer ?
#
loop_
_entity_poly.entity_id
_entity_poly.type
_entity_poly.pdbx_seq_one_letter_code
_entity_poly.pdbx_strand_id
1 'polypeptide(L)' 'PNPSTLHTAWFIGKPLNLAAMREALGLITGTHDFRAFSQGLQKHEFVDLNTTRTLLDCHVVVRRYVSNE' A
#
# COMPACT_ATOMS: atom_id res chain seq x y z
N PRO A 1 7.47 19.82 -5.63
CA PRO A 1 6.27 19.06 -6.03
C PRO A 1 5.86 19.48 -7.45
N ASN A 2 5.49 18.53 -8.32
CA ASN A 2 5.05 18.84 -9.68
C ASN A 2 3.54 19.17 -9.66
N PRO A 3 3.11 20.40 -10.04
CA PRO A 3 1.69 20.75 -10.08
C PRO A 3 0.86 19.83 -10.99
N SER A 4 1.46 19.27 -12.05
CA SER A 4 0.75 18.40 -13.00
C SER A 4 0.35 17.04 -12.40
N THR A 5 0.89 16.66 -11.23
CA THR A 5 0.58 15.38 -10.56
C THR A 5 -0.05 15.56 -9.18
N LEU A 6 -0.52 16.77 -8.85
CA LEU A 6 -0.98 17.12 -7.50
C LEU A 6 -2.07 16.19 -6.96
N HIS A 7 -2.94 15.70 -7.85
CA HIS A 7 -4.08 14.85 -7.50
C HIS A 7 -3.91 13.37 -7.90
N THR A 8 -2.79 13.01 -8.53
CA THR A 8 -2.55 11.66 -9.07
C THR A 8 -1.32 10.97 -8.47
N ALA A 9 -0.46 11.71 -7.76
CA ALA A 9 0.72 11.15 -7.11
C ALA A 9 0.99 11.82 -5.76
N TRP A 10 1.56 11.05 -4.84
CA TRP A 10 2.05 11.59 -3.57
C TRP A 10 3.48 12.08 -3.73
N PHE A 11 3.72 13.35 -3.42
CA PHE A 11 5.07 13.87 -3.31
C PHE A 11 5.69 13.44 -1.98
N ILE A 12 6.77 12.65 -2.06
CA ILE A 12 7.58 12.27 -0.90
C ILE A 12 8.92 13.00 -0.99
N GLY A 13 9.13 13.97 -0.09
CA GLY A 13 10.34 14.82 -0.09
C GLY A 13 11.59 14.17 0.49
N LYS A 14 11.53 12.90 0.91
CA LYS A 14 12.64 12.16 1.50
C LYS A 14 13.03 10.97 0.62
N PRO A 15 14.31 10.57 0.60
CA PRO A 15 14.72 9.33 -0.06
C PRO A 15 13.97 8.13 0.52
N LEU A 16 13.50 7.24 -0.36
CA LEU A 16 12.85 5.99 0.02
C LEU A 16 13.85 4.85 -0.01
N ASN A 17 13.84 4.00 1.03
CA ASN A 17 14.60 2.75 1.03
C ASN A 17 13.77 1.65 0.36
N LEU A 18 14.00 1.47 -0.94
CA LEU A 18 13.26 0.50 -1.76
C LEU A 18 13.50 -0.95 -1.34
N ALA A 19 14.70 -1.27 -0.81
CA ALA A 19 15.01 -2.63 -0.34
C ALA A 19 14.15 -2.96 0.88
N ALA A 20 14.12 -2.08 1.88
CA ALA A 20 13.28 -2.25 3.06
C ALA A 20 11.78 -2.32 2.72
N MET A 21 11.31 -1.53 1.74
CA MET A 21 9.92 -1.61 1.29
C MET A 21 9.59 -2.98 0.65
N ARG A 22 10.50 -3.54 -0.15
CA ARG A 22 10.33 -4.86 -0.76
C ARG A 22 10.35 -5.99 0.27
N GLU A 23 11.25 -5.91 1.24
CA GLU A 23 11.30 -6.86 2.37
C GLU A 23 10.00 -6.81 3.17
N ALA A 24 9.52 -5.61 3.51
CA ALA A 24 8.25 -5.44 4.22
C ALA A 24 7.07 -6.03 3.43
N LEU A 25 7.06 -5.87 2.10
CA LEU A 25 6.05 -6.47 1.23
C LEU A 25 6.05 -7.99 1.26
N GLY A 26 7.22 -8.62 1.37
CA GLY A 26 7.34 -10.06 1.55
C GLY A 26 6.62 -10.59 2.80
N LEU A 27 6.47 -9.77 3.84
CA LEU A 27 5.75 -10.13 5.07
C LEU A 27 4.22 -10.06 4.90
N ILE A 28 3.74 -9.31 3.92
CA ILE A 28 2.32 -8.98 3.74
C ILE A 28 1.68 -9.87 2.66
N THR A 29 2.46 -10.38 1.70
CA THR A 29 1.98 -11.36 0.71
C THR A 29 1.51 -12.65 1.40
N GLY A 30 0.45 -13.27 0.87
CA GLY A 30 -0.18 -14.45 1.47
C GLY A 30 -1.47 -14.14 2.23
N THR A 31 -1.90 -15.09 3.07
CA THR A 31 -3.16 -15.02 3.82
C THR A 31 -2.95 -14.41 5.20
N HIS A 32 -3.56 -13.26 5.45
CA HIS A 32 -3.43 -12.53 6.72
C HIS A 32 -4.76 -11.89 7.11
N ASP A 33 -4.90 -11.57 8.39
CA ASP A 33 -5.95 -10.65 8.86
C ASP A 33 -5.51 -9.20 8.59
N PHE A 34 -6.21 -8.53 7.67
CA PHE A 34 -5.90 -7.17 7.24
C PHE A 34 -6.66 -6.09 8.00
N ARG A 35 -7.25 -6.39 9.18
CA ARG A 35 -8.00 -5.41 9.98
C ARG A 35 -7.21 -4.13 10.28
N ALA A 36 -5.91 -4.26 10.57
CA ALA A 36 -5.03 -3.13 10.84
C ALA A 36 -4.95 -2.12 9.68
N PHE A 37 -5.17 -2.57 8.44
CA PHE A 37 -5.13 -1.74 7.22
C PHE A 37 -6.52 -1.25 6.77
N SER A 38 -7.58 -1.68 7.44
CA SER A 38 -8.97 -1.38 7.07
C SER A 38 -9.48 -0.16 7.85
N GLN A 39 -9.25 1.03 7.30
CA GLN A 39 -9.82 2.28 7.82
C GLN A 39 -11.35 2.16 7.86
N GLY A 40 -11.94 2.15 9.06
CA GLY A 40 -13.38 2.01 9.27
C GLY A 40 -13.81 0.69 9.92
N LEU A 41 -13.08 -0.41 9.71
CA LEU A 41 -13.43 -1.73 10.26
C LEU A 41 -12.82 -2.02 11.64
N GLN A 42 -12.12 -1.04 12.22
CA GLN A 42 -11.54 -1.15 13.56
C GLN A 42 -12.55 -0.86 14.69
N LYS A 43 -13.75 -0.39 14.34
CA LYS A 43 -14.80 -0.06 15.32
C LYS A 43 -15.45 -1.32 15.88
N HIS A 44 -15.95 -1.23 17.10
CA HIS A 44 -16.59 -2.35 17.79
C HIS A 44 -17.79 -2.93 17.02
N GLU A 45 -18.54 -2.10 16.31
CA GLU A 45 -19.66 -2.51 15.45
C GLU A 45 -19.27 -3.47 14.31
N PHE A 46 -17.97 -3.60 14.02
CA PHE A 46 -17.43 -4.44 12.94
C PHE A 46 -16.53 -5.55 13.46
N VAL A 47 -16.53 -5.83 14.77
CA VAL A 47 -15.62 -6.80 15.40
C VAL A 47 -15.75 -8.20 14.80
N ASP A 48 -16.94 -8.59 14.36
CA ASP A 48 -17.23 -9.91 13.79
C ASP A 48 -16.99 -10.00 12.27
N LEU A 49 -16.63 -8.89 11.60
CA LEU A 49 -16.36 -8.94 10.17
C LEU A 49 -15.05 -9.67 9.88
N ASN A 50 -15.11 -10.63 8.97
CA ASN A 50 -13.94 -11.33 8.48
C ASN A 50 -13.10 -10.43 7.56
N THR A 51 -11.95 -10.02 8.07
CA THR A 51 -10.93 -9.21 7.38
C THR A 51 -9.75 -10.03 6.87
N THR A 52 -9.85 -11.36 6.93
CA THR A 52 -8.84 -12.26 6.36
C THR A 52 -8.89 -12.21 4.84
N ARG A 53 -7.78 -11.90 4.20
CA ARG A 53 -7.63 -11.89 2.74
C ARG A 53 -6.34 -12.58 2.34
N THR A 54 -6.27 -13.01 1.09
CA THR A 54 -5.03 -13.52 0.49
C THR A 54 -4.55 -12.54 -0.55
N LEU A 55 -3.40 -11.92 -0.32
CA LEU A 55 -2.69 -11.18 -1.36
C LEU A 55 -1.89 -12.18 -2.19
N LEU A 56 -2.28 -12.35 -3.45
CA LEU A 56 -1.64 -13.28 -4.37
C LEU A 56 -0.29 -12.77 -4.85
N ASP A 57 -0.17 -11.44 -4.99
CA ASP A 57 1.03 -10.81 -5.52
C ASP A 57 1.13 -9.35 -5.08
N CYS A 58 2.35 -8.84 -4.86
CA CYS A 58 2.58 -7.45 -4.49
C CYS A 58 4.03 -7.00 -4.71
N HIS A 59 4.25 -5.82 -5.32
CA HIS A 59 5.56 -5.36 -5.78
C HIS A 59 5.86 -3.89 -5.47
N VAL A 60 7.13 -3.57 -5.26
CA VAL A 60 7.66 -2.18 -5.35
C VAL A 60 8.41 -2.00 -6.66
N VAL A 61 7.86 -1.16 -7.52
CA VAL A 61 8.45 -0.83 -8.82
C VAL A 61 8.81 0.65 -8.87
N VAL A 62 10.03 0.96 -9.28
CA VAL A 62 10.44 2.33 -9.57
C VAL A 62 10.16 2.62 -11.03
N ARG A 63 9.39 3.66 -11.30
CA ARG A 63 9.17 4.15 -12.67
C ARG A 63 9.88 5.48 -12.85
N ARG A 64 10.78 5.54 -13.83
CA ARG A 64 11.47 6.78 -14.24
C ARG A 64 10.62 7.61 -15.19
N TYR A 65 9.70 6.96 -15.90
CA TYR A 65 8.73 7.59 -16.79
C TYR A 65 7.35 7.02 -16.48
N VAL A 66 6.38 7.91 -16.30
CA VAL A 66 4.97 7.58 -16.17
C VAL A 66 4.31 8.20 -17.38
N SER A 67 3.81 7.38 -18.31
CA SER A 67 3.03 7.87 -19.44
C SER A 67 1.68 8.34 -18.94
N ASN A 68 1.27 9.54 -19.34
CA ASN A 68 -0.10 10.01 -19.17
C ASN A 68 -0.88 9.56 -20.40
N GLU A 69 -1.62 8.45 -20.29
CA GLU A 69 -2.77 8.20 -21.17
C GLU A 69 -3.95 9.07 -20.71
#